data_AF-A0AAW2DRS5-F1
#
_entry.id   AF-A0AAW2DRS5-F1
#
_cell.length_a   1.000
_cell.length_b   1.000
_cell.length_c   1.000
_cell.angle_alpha   90.00
_cell.angle_beta   90.00
_cell.angle_gamma   90.00
#
_symmetry.space_group_name_H-M   'P 1'
#
loop_
_entity.id
_entity.type
_entity.pdbx_description
1 polymer ?
#
loop_
_entity_poly.entity_id
_entity_poly.type
_entity_poly.pdbx_seq_one_letter_code
_entity_poly.pdbx_strand_id
1 'polypeptide(L)'
;MQKETNKFCGYLAQIENRNESGKTEHDKIEDAKFMYKINSKNAFQLEHCWRILRNEAKFLIQRENLKVRTRQPATQSCSTFANSINLEEDNDETNFGETLERPIGKKAEKEKLKKRKNCDDVVPILSSQLDEIKEEKRRLHEEKEESMRIALEERREFMRIASEERRELIRIKEEKNEVEKRKAEDEIMMKDTRTMDPEQKEYIRLRRLEILERLRSKFPS
;
A
#
# COMPACT_ATOMS: atom_id res chain seq x y z
N MET A 1 -16.78 6.46 8.88
CA MET A 1 -15.65 7.14 8.21
C MET A 1 -14.39 7.17 9.08
N GLN A 2 -14.02 8.28 9.74
CA GLN A 2 -12.71 8.40 10.43
C GLN A 2 -12.47 7.33 11.51
N LYS A 3 -13.49 6.96 12.30
CA LYS A 3 -13.39 5.90 13.32
C LYS A 3 -13.08 4.53 12.73
N GLU A 4 -13.65 4.18 11.58
CA GLU A 4 -13.45 2.89 10.90
C GLU A 4 -12.07 2.84 10.25
N THR A 5 -11.65 3.93 9.60
CA THR A 5 -10.31 4.08 9.04
C THR A 5 -9.23 3.99 10.12
N ASN A 6 -9.43 4.64 11.27
CA ASN A 6 -8.48 4.55 12.39
C ASN A 6 -8.38 3.14 12.97
N LYS A 7 -9.50 2.40 13.06
CA LYS A 7 -9.51 0.99 13.48
C LYS A 7 -8.75 0.11 12.49
N PHE A 8 -9.02 0.27 11.19
CA PHE A 8 -8.31 -0.45 10.13
C PHE A 8 -6.80 -0.17 10.16
N CYS A 9 -6.40 1.11 10.29
CA CYS A 9 -5.00 1.49 10.46
C CYS A 9 -4.36 0.87 11.71
N GLY A 10 -5.12 0.70 12.80
CA GLY A 10 -4.66 -0.01 14.00
C GLY A 10 -4.35 -1.48 13.75
N TYR A 11 -5.21 -2.20 13.02
CA TYR A 11 -4.96 -3.59 12.64
C TYR A 11 -3.78 -3.71 11.68
N LEU A 12 -3.66 -2.81 10.72
CA LEU A 12 -2.53 -2.78 9.80
C LEU A 12 -1.21 -2.54 10.55
N ALA A 13 -1.17 -1.60 11.49
CA ALA A 13 0.01 -1.37 12.33
C ALA A 13 0.36 -2.59 13.19
N GLN A 14 -0.65 -3.31 13.70
CA GLN A 14 -0.44 -4.54 14.44
C GLN A 14 0.22 -5.63 13.57
N ILE A 15 -0.21 -5.77 12.31
CA ILE A 15 0.35 -6.75 11.36
C ILE A 15 1.76 -6.33 10.91
N GLU A 16 1.97 -5.05 10.62
CA GLU A 16 3.28 -4.50 10.29
C GLU A 16 4.30 -4.75 11.41
N ASN A 17 3.89 -4.62 12.67
CA ASN A 17 4.76 -4.86 13.83
C ASN A 17 5.10 -6.34 14.08
N ARG A 18 4.37 -7.29 13.49
CA ARG A 18 4.70 -8.73 13.61
C ARG A 18 5.95 -9.11 12.82
N ASN A 19 6.41 -8.25 11.89
CA ASN A 19 7.63 -8.46 11.10
C ASN A 19 7.72 -9.86 10.46
N GLU A 20 6.60 -10.39 9.98
CA GLU A 20 6.57 -11.68 9.30
C GLU A 20 7.35 -11.60 7.98
N SER A 21 8.46 -12.34 7.90
CA SER A 21 9.32 -12.40 6.71
C SER A 21 8.56 -13.03 5.53
N GLY A 22 8.69 -12.44 4.34
CA GLY A 22 8.11 -12.98 3.11
C GLY A 22 6.71 -12.46 2.73
N LYS A 23 6.06 -11.64 3.57
CA LYS A 23 4.78 -11.00 3.22
C LYS A 23 4.97 -9.69 2.48
N THR A 24 4.31 -9.55 1.34
CA THR A 24 4.24 -8.30 0.58
C THR A 24 3.36 -7.28 1.31
N GLU A 25 3.44 -6.01 0.89
CA GLU A 25 2.56 -4.97 1.43
C GLU A 25 1.09 -5.27 1.17
N HIS A 26 0.78 -5.88 0.02
CA HIS A 26 -0.58 -6.29 -0.32
C HIS A 26 -1.09 -7.37 0.63
N ASP A 27 -0.27 -8.37 0.95
CA ASP A 27 -0.62 -9.45 1.87
C ASP A 27 -0.95 -8.89 3.27
N LYS A 28 -0.17 -7.91 3.75
CA LYS A 28 -0.42 -7.23 5.04
C LYS A 28 -1.74 -6.46 5.06
N ILE A 29 -2.15 -5.90 3.92
CA ILE A 29 -3.43 -5.20 3.77
C ILE A 29 -4.58 -6.21 3.77
N GLU A 30 -4.45 -7.34 3.09
CA GLU A 30 -5.46 -8.41 3.10
C GLU A 30 -5.60 -9.05 4.49
N ASP A 31 -4.49 -9.30 5.19
CA ASP A 31 -4.52 -9.74 6.58
C ASP A 31 -5.24 -8.73 7.49
N ALA A 32 -5.01 -7.43 7.28
CA ALA A 32 -5.67 -6.37 8.04
C ALA A 32 -7.18 -6.33 7.76
N LYS A 33 -7.59 -6.60 6.52
CA LYS A 33 -9.00 -6.72 6.13
C LYS A 33 -9.65 -7.93 6.77
N PHE A 34 -8.96 -9.06 6.81
CA PHE A 34 -9.43 -10.28 7.46
C PHE A 34 -9.63 -10.05 8.97
N MET A 35 -8.63 -9.46 9.65
CA MET A 35 -8.72 -9.06 11.06
C MET A 35 -9.87 -8.07 11.30
N TYR A 36 -10.02 -7.06 10.46
CA TYR A 36 -11.12 -6.09 10.58
C TYR A 36 -12.49 -6.75 10.46
N LYS A 37 -12.66 -7.68 9.50
CA LYS A 37 -13.91 -8.42 9.26
C LYS A 37 -14.29 -9.30 10.46
N ILE A 38 -13.32 -10.00 11.04
CA ILE A 38 -13.54 -10.82 12.26
C ILE A 38 -14.00 -9.94 13.42
N ASN A 39 -13.35 -8.80 13.63
CA ASN A 39 -13.57 -7.97 14.82
C ASN A 39 -14.72 -6.95 14.68
N SER A 40 -15.07 -6.51 13.47
CA SER A 40 -16.02 -5.41 13.24
C SER A 40 -17.39 -5.86 12.73
N LYS A 41 -17.63 -7.18 12.57
CA LYS A 41 -18.86 -7.81 12.02
C LYS A 41 -19.26 -7.37 10.60
N ASN A 42 -18.58 -6.39 10.01
CA ASN A 42 -18.78 -5.85 8.67
C ASN A 42 -17.43 -5.72 7.95
N ALA A 43 -17.45 -5.86 6.62
CA ALA A 43 -16.27 -5.64 5.78
C ALA A 43 -15.85 -4.16 5.76
N PHE A 44 -14.55 -3.89 5.55
CA PHE A 44 -14.06 -2.53 5.41
C PHE A 44 -14.47 -1.95 4.05
N GLN A 45 -15.44 -1.04 4.04
CA GLN A 45 -16.02 -0.49 2.79
C GLN A 45 -15.26 0.72 2.23
N LEU A 46 -14.29 1.27 2.99
CA LEU A 46 -13.55 2.48 2.63
C LEU A 46 -12.16 2.18 2.07
N GLU A 47 -11.96 0.99 1.51
CA GLU A 47 -10.68 0.53 0.99
C GLU A 47 -10.14 1.45 -0.11
N HIS A 48 -10.98 1.79 -1.08
CA HIS A 48 -10.61 2.63 -2.21
C HIS A 48 -10.18 4.03 -1.75
N CYS A 49 -10.98 4.66 -0.89
CA CYS A 49 -10.67 5.97 -0.33
C CYS A 49 -9.41 5.95 0.54
N TRP A 50 -9.23 4.92 1.36
CA TRP A 50 -8.02 4.76 2.17
C TRP A 50 -6.76 4.57 1.32
N ARG A 51 -6.84 3.81 0.23
CA ARG A 51 -5.70 3.56 -0.67
C ARG A 51 -5.21 4.83 -1.37
N ILE A 52 -6.12 5.75 -1.69
CA ILE A 52 -5.78 7.06 -2.27
C ILE A 52 -5.13 7.96 -1.21
N LEU A 53 -5.68 7.98 0.00
CA LEU A 53 -5.27 8.92 1.05
C LEU A 53 -4.05 8.48 1.87
N ARG A 54 -3.69 7.19 1.88
CA ARG A 54 -2.63 6.64 2.76
C ARG A 54 -1.23 7.23 2.55
N ASN A 55 -0.97 7.81 1.37
CA ASN A 55 0.32 8.41 1.01
C ASN A 55 0.34 9.94 1.17
N GLU A 56 -0.79 10.55 1.56
CA GLU A 56 -0.85 11.99 1.83
C GLU A 56 -0.07 12.35 3.12
N ALA A 57 0.60 13.51 3.12
CA ALA A 57 1.47 13.93 4.21
C ALA A 57 0.77 13.91 5.60
N LYS A 58 -0.52 14.27 5.63
CA LYS A 58 -1.35 14.25 6.86
C LYS A 58 -1.54 12.83 7.42
N PHE A 59 -1.68 11.83 6.54
CA PHE A 59 -1.88 10.44 6.94
C PHE A 59 -0.57 9.73 7.30
N LEU A 60 0.54 10.10 6.67
CA LEU A 60 1.86 9.61 7.04
C LEU A 60 2.25 10.03 8.46
N ILE A 61 2.03 11.31 8.82
CA ILE A 61 2.24 11.81 10.19
C ILE A 61 1.36 11.03 11.18
N GLN A 62 0.09 10.79 10.85
CA GLN A 62 -0.82 10.03 11.72
C GLN A 62 -0.37 8.57 11.89
N ARG A 63 0.17 7.93 10.85
CA ARG A 63 0.71 6.56 10.90
C ARG A 63 1.95 6.48 11.80
N GLU A 64 2.87 7.43 11.68
CA GLU A 64 4.06 7.46 12.53
C GLU A 64 3.68 7.66 14.02
N ASN A 65 2.67 8.50 14.31
CA ASN A 65 2.14 8.64 15.67
C ASN A 65 1.52 7.34 16.23
N LEU A 66 0.87 6.52 15.40
CA LEU A 66 0.34 5.21 15.81
C LEU A 66 1.45 4.20 16.12
N LYS A 67 2.54 4.20 15.34
CA LYS A 67 3.74 3.38 15.62
C LYS A 67 4.40 3.77 16.95
N VAL A 68 4.49 5.07 17.25
CA VAL A 68 5.04 5.58 18.52
C VAL A 68 4.16 5.15 19.71
N ARG A 69 2.84 5.22 19.58
CA ARG A 69 1.91 4.81 20.66
C ARG A 69 1.97 3.32 20.98
N THR A 70 2.29 2.47 20.01
CA THR A 70 2.40 1.02 20.20
C THR A 70 3.72 0.62 20.88
N ARG A 71 4.71 1.51 20.93
CA ARG A 71 6.01 1.29 21.59
C ARG A 71 6.04 1.71 23.07
N GLN A 72 4.96 2.27 23.61
CA GLN A 72 4.90 2.54 25.04
C GLN A 72 4.58 1.24 25.80
N PRO A 73 5.40 0.86 26.81
CA PRO A 73 5.06 -0.27 27.67
C PRO A 73 3.73 0.02 28.36
N ALA A 74 2.83 -0.96 28.35
CA ALA A 74 1.57 -0.90 29.07
C ALA A 74 1.86 -0.73 30.57
N THR A 75 1.81 0.50 31.06
CA THR A 75 1.76 0.76 32.49
C THR A 75 0.35 0.42 32.94
N GLN A 76 0.25 -0.71 33.64
CA GLN A 76 -0.94 -1.06 34.39
C GLN A 76 -1.25 0.07 35.38
N SER A 77 -2.48 0.54 35.31
CA SER A 77 -3.11 1.35 36.33
C SER A 77 -3.15 0.57 37.65
N CYS A 78 -2.56 1.11 38.71
CA CYS A 78 -3.13 0.98 40.05
C CYS A 78 -2.83 2.25 40.85
N SER A 79 -3.87 2.77 41.47
CA SER A 79 -3.86 3.98 42.25
C SER A 79 -3.24 3.76 43.63
N THR A 80 -2.86 4.89 44.23
CA THR A 80 -2.97 5.22 45.67
C THR A 80 -1.89 4.76 46.66
N PHE A 81 -1.36 5.81 47.32
CA PHE A 81 -0.81 5.94 48.68
C PHE A 81 0.59 5.43 49.03
N ALA A 82 1.44 6.43 49.31
CA ALA A 82 2.44 6.54 50.37
C ALA A 82 2.53 5.36 51.37
N ASN A 83 3.73 4.83 51.61
CA ASN A 83 4.61 5.35 52.67
C ASN A 83 6.00 4.68 52.64
N SER A 84 6.98 5.46 53.07
CA SER A 84 8.33 5.06 53.45
C SER A 84 8.32 4.35 54.81
N ILE A 85 9.31 3.49 55.07
CA ILE A 85 10.10 3.35 56.32
C ILE A 85 10.53 1.89 56.61
N ASN A 86 11.79 1.81 57.05
CA ASN A 86 12.68 0.74 57.47
C ASN A 86 12.28 -0.03 58.75
N LEU A 87 13.21 -0.94 59.14
CA LEU A 87 13.53 -1.57 60.43
C LEU A 87 12.98 -2.99 60.63
N GLU A 88 13.84 -4.02 60.63
CA GLU A 88 14.78 -4.49 61.68
C GLU A 88 14.09 -5.23 62.84
N GLU A 89 14.41 -6.51 62.99
CA GLU A 89 14.53 -7.28 64.23
C GLU A 89 15.08 -8.67 63.83
N ASP A 90 16.38 -8.97 64.01
CA ASP A 90 17.08 -9.30 65.25
C ASP A 90 16.68 -10.67 65.83
N ASN A 91 17.62 -11.61 65.87
CA ASN A 91 17.92 -12.39 67.08
C ASN A 91 19.24 -13.17 66.94
N ASP A 92 20.00 -13.09 68.02
CA ASP A 92 21.42 -13.35 68.19
C ASP A 92 21.78 -14.78 68.67
N GLU A 93 23.09 -15.08 68.61
CA GLU A 93 23.89 -16.01 69.44
C GLU A 93 23.59 -17.53 69.41
N THR A 94 24.55 -18.44 69.17
CA THR A 94 25.71 -18.69 70.06
C THR A 94 26.76 -19.61 69.41
N ASN A 95 28.03 -19.22 69.59
CA ASN A 95 29.32 -19.93 69.59
C ASN A 95 29.38 -21.48 69.56
N PHE A 96 30.28 -22.06 68.75
CA PHE A 96 31.38 -22.99 69.17
C PHE A 96 32.30 -23.28 67.97
N GLY A 97 33.61 -23.07 68.14
CA GLY A 97 34.61 -23.18 67.09
C GLY A 97 35.15 -24.60 66.90
N GLU A 98 35.45 -24.96 65.64
CA GLU A 98 36.46 -25.97 65.32
C GLU A 98 37.01 -25.73 63.91
N THR A 99 38.34 -25.66 63.84
CA THR A 99 39.19 -25.54 62.65
C THR A 99 38.89 -26.61 61.60
N LEU A 100 38.89 -26.24 60.30
CA LEU A 100 39.52 -26.99 59.19
C LEU A 100 39.48 -26.20 57.85
N GLU A 101 40.68 -26.08 57.27
CA GLU A 101 41.13 -25.65 55.94
C GLU A 101 40.15 -25.20 54.82
N ARG A 102 40.53 -24.10 54.16
CA ARG A 102 39.95 -23.61 52.89
C ARG A 102 40.40 -24.48 51.69
N PRO A 103 39.51 -24.90 50.78
CA PRO A 103 39.93 -25.59 49.55
C PRO A 103 40.54 -24.65 48.51
N ILE A 104 41.51 -25.21 47.79
CA ILE A 104 42.46 -24.58 46.88
C ILE A 104 41.79 -24.01 45.61
N GLY A 105 42.37 -22.92 45.06
CA GLY A 105 41.69 -22.00 44.15
C GLY A 105 41.42 -22.45 42.70
N LYS A 106 40.29 -21.95 42.16
CA LYS A 106 39.76 -22.06 40.79
C LYS A 106 40.60 -21.38 39.68
N LYS A 107 41.92 -21.34 39.77
CA LYS A 107 42.78 -20.59 38.83
C LYS A 107 43.42 -21.41 37.70
N ALA A 108 43.56 -22.73 37.84
CA ALA A 108 44.20 -23.56 36.82
C ALA A 108 43.26 -24.01 35.67
N GLU A 109 41.94 -24.09 35.93
CA GLU A 109 40.97 -24.52 34.91
C GLU A 109 40.59 -23.38 33.95
N LYS A 110 40.63 -22.12 34.43
CA LYS A 110 40.32 -20.93 33.62
C LYS A 110 41.39 -20.63 32.55
N GLU A 111 42.63 -21.07 32.76
CA GLU A 111 43.72 -20.85 31.80
C GLU A 111 43.67 -21.82 30.61
N LYS A 112 43.24 -23.07 30.82
CA LYS A 112 43.05 -24.05 29.74
C LYS A 112 41.89 -23.68 28.80
N LEU A 113 40.90 -22.93 29.28
CA LEU A 113 39.80 -22.41 28.45
C LEU A 113 40.20 -21.19 27.61
N LYS A 114 41.24 -20.43 28.01
CA LYS A 114 41.72 -19.26 27.25
C LYS A 114 42.57 -19.63 26.03
N LYS A 115 43.27 -20.78 26.04
CA LYS A 115 44.11 -21.23 24.91
C LYS A 115 43.34 -21.86 23.75
N ARG A 116 42.01 -22.06 23.88
CA ARG A 116 41.13 -22.49 22.77
C ARG A 116 40.55 -21.32 21.96
N LYS A 117 40.88 -20.07 22.31
CA LYS A 117 40.48 -18.88 21.54
C LYS A 117 41.64 -18.40 20.67
N ASN A 118 42.13 -19.25 19.77
CA ASN A 118 42.79 -18.74 18.58
C ASN A 118 41.67 -18.20 17.69
N CYS A 119 41.35 -16.91 17.88
CA CYS A 119 40.32 -16.15 17.18
C CYS A 119 40.82 -15.64 15.81
N ASP A 120 41.96 -16.11 15.30
CA ASP A 120 42.53 -15.57 14.07
C ASP A 120 41.88 -16.15 12.80
N ASP A 121 41.24 -17.32 12.86
CA ASP A 121 40.67 -18.00 11.68
C ASP A 121 39.18 -17.71 11.45
N VAL A 122 38.44 -17.30 12.49
CA VAL A 122 36.99 -16.97 12.41
C VAL A 122 36.72 -15.54 11.94
N VAL A 123 37.65 -14.61 12.17
CA VAL A 123 37.50 -13.19 11.79
C VAL A 123 37.51 -12.98 10.26
N PRO A 124 38.40 -13.63 9.48
CA PRO A 124 38.39 -13.53 8.02
C PRO A 124 37.11 -14.11 7.40
N ILE A 125 36.61 -15.23 7.95
CA ILE A 125 35.39 -15.90 7.48
C ILE A 125 34.16 -15.00 7.68
N LEU A 126 34.02 -14.38 8.86
CA LEU A 126 32.92 -13.46 9.17
C LEU A 126 32.98 -12.19 8.32
N SER A 127 34.18 -11.67 8.03
CA SER A 127 34.35 -10.53 7.11
C SER A 127 33.93 -10.89 5.68
N SER A 128 34.34 -12.06 5.16
CA SER A 128 33.92 -12.54 3.84
C SER A 128 32.40 -12.66 3.73
N GLN A 129 31.76 -13.27 4.73
CA GLN A 129 30.30 -13.39 4.78
C GLN A 129 29.59 -12.03 4.83
N LEU A 130 30.15 -11.05 5.54
CA LEU A 130 29.58 -9.71 5.61
C LEU A 130 29.68 -8.98 4.26
N ASP A 131 30.77 -9.18 3.53
CA ASP A 131 30.95 -8.57 2.21
C ASP A 131 30.07 -9.23 1.15
N GLU A 132 29.86 -10.55 1.20
CA GLU A 132 28.86 -11.26 0.38
C GLU A 132 27.44 -10.70 0.62
N ILE A 133 27.04 -10.51 1.88
CA ILE A 133 25.73 -9.94 2.25
C ILE A 133 25.57 -8.51 1.73
N LYS A 134 26.62 -7.68 1.81
CA LYS A 134 26.58 -6.30 1.27
C LYS A 134 26.39 -6.31 -0.23
N GLU A 135 27.10 -7.19 -0.93
CA GLU A 135 27.02 -7.28 -2.39
C GLU A 135 25.66 -7.79 -2.85
N GLU A 136 25.12 -8.81 -2.18
CA GLU A 136 23.76 -9.29 -2.43
C GLU A 136 22.72 -8.18 -2.17
N LYS A 137 22.86 -7.41 -1.09
CA LYS A 137 21.99 -6.25 -0.83
C LYS A 137 22.07 -5.20 -1.93
N ARG A 138 23.26 -4.93 -2.46
CA ARG A 138 23.47 -3.98 -3.55
C ARG A 138 22.75 -4.47 -4.81
N ARG A 139 22.96 -5.75 -5.18
CA ARG A 139 22.30 -6.38 -6.33
C ARG A 139 20.77 -6.34 -6.21
N LEU A 140 20.23 -6.70 -5.05
CA LEU A 140 18.78 -6.65 -4.80
C LEU A 140 18.24 -5.21 -4.85
N HIS A 141 19.00 -4.23 -4.40
CA HIS A 141 18.63 -2.83 -4.52
C HIS A 141 18.58 -2.38 -5.98
N GLU A 142 19.59 -2.72 -6.77
CA GLU A 142 19.65 -2.40 -8.20
C GLU A 142 18.50 -3.06 -8.98
N GLU A 143 18.23 -4.35 -8.75
CA GLU A 143 17.11 -5.07 -9.36
C GLU A 143 15.75 -4.46 -8.96
N LYS A 144 15.62 -4.02 -7.70
CA LYS A 144 14.42 -3.34 -7.23
C LYS A 144 14.21 -1.98 -7.91
N GLU A 145 15.27 -1.20 -8.08
CA GLU A 145 15.20 0.07 -8.79
C GLU A 145 14.88 -0.13 -10.28
N GLU A 146 15.47 -1.14 -10.91
CA GLU A 146 15.18 -1.49 -12.31
C GLU A 146 13.74 -1.97 -12.49
N SER A 147 13.26 -2.88 -11.64
CA SER A 147 11.87 -3.33 -11.68
C SER A 147 10.88 -2.20 -11.43
N MET A 148 11.19 -1.25 -10.55
CA MET A 148 10.37 -0.05 -10.33
C MET A 148 10.35 0.85 -11.58
N ARG A 149 11.50 1.03 -12.24
CA ARG A 149 11.61 1.79 -13.50
C ARG A 149 10.76 1.16 -14.60
N ILE A 150 10.86 -0.16 -14.79
CA ILE A 150 10.08 -0.91 -15.78
C ILE A 150 8.58 -0.78 -15.47
N ALA A 151 8.16 -0.99 -14.22
CA ALA A 151 6.76 -0.87 -13.83
C ALA A 151 6.18 0.54 -14.06
N LEU A 152 6.99 1.59 -13.87
CA LEU A 152 6.58 2.97 -14.16
C LEU A 152 6.41 3.20 -15.67
N GLU A 153 7.33 2.69 -16.48
CA GLU A 153 7.31 2.79 -17.94
C GLU A 153 6.12 2.03 -18.52
N GLU A 154 5.89 0.79 -18.09
CA GLU A 154 4.72 -0.01 -18.47
C GLU A 154 3.41 0.71 -18.11
N ARG A 155 3.33 1.30 -16.92
CA ARG A 155 2.15 2.07 -16.48
C ARG A 155 1.93 3.29 -17.36
N ARG A 156 3.00 4.01 -17.74
CA ARG A 156 2.92 5.17 -18.63
C ARG A 156 2.45 4.75 -20.02
N GLU A 157 2.99 3.67 -20.54
CA GLU A 157 2.66 3.14 -21.85
C GLU A 157 1.22 2.62 -21.90
N PHE A 158 0.78 1.91 -20.87
CA PHE A 158 -0.61 1.49 -20.71
C PHE A 158 -1.57 2.69 -20.74
N MET A 159 -1.25 3.77 -20.03
CA MET A 159 -2.06 4.99 -20.05
C MET A 159 -2.06 5.69 -21.42
N ARG A 160 -0.94 5.64 -22.15
CA ARG A 160 -0.83 6.17 -23.52
C ARG A 160 -1.72 5.39 -24.47
N ILE A 161 -1.59 4.06 -24.50
CA ILE A 161 -2.40 3.15 -25.32
C ILE A 161 -3.88 3.35 -25.00
N ALA A 162 -4.28 3.31 -23.72
CA ALA A 162 -5.67 3.51 -23.32
C ALA A 162 -6.22 4.90 -23.71
N SER A 163 -5.38 5.94 -23.74
CA SER A 163 -5.77 7.27 -24.22
C SER A 163 -5.97 7.30 -25.74
N GLU A 164 -5.13 6.59 -26.49
CA GLU A 164 -5.22 6.48 -27.94
C GLU A 164 -6.43 5.66 -28.36
N GLU A 165 -6.66 4.51 -27.74
CA GLU A 165 -7.86 3.68 -27.95
C GLU A 165 -9.14 4.47 -27.68
N ARG A 166 -9.20 5.24 -26.58
CA ARG A 166 -10.36 6.10 -26.29
C ARG A 166 -10.58 7.15 -27.37
N ARG A 167 -9.52 7.79 -27.87
CA ARG A 167 -9.61 8.76 -28.95
C ARG A 167 -10.08 8.12 -30.26
N GLU A 168 -9.61 6.92 -30.54
CA GLU A 168 -9.99 6.19 -31.74
C GLU A 168 -11.46 5.73 -31.70
N LEU A 169 -11.92 5.24 -30.55
CA LEU A 169 -13.34 4.93 -30.35
C LEU A 169 -14.25 6.14 -30.56
N ILE A 170 -13.83 7.33 -30.09
CA ILE A 170 -14.56 8.58 -30.32
C ILE A 170 -14.59 8.90 -31.82
N ARG A 171 -13.45 8.82 -32.53
CA ARG A 171 -13.39 9.06 -33.97
C ARG A 171 -14.30 8.13 -34.77
N ILE A 172 -14.23 6.82 -34.50
CA ILE A 172 -15.10 5.83 -35.15
C ILE A 172 -16.58 6.13 -34.85
N LYS A 173 -16.91 6.53 -33.62
CA LYS A 173 -18.28 6.87 -33.24
C LYS A 173 -18.78 8.13 -33.95
N GLU A 174 -17.96 9.15 -34.09
CA GLU A 174 -18.27 10.37 -34.83
C GLU A 174 -18.46 10.09 -36.32
N GLU A 175 -17.57 9.30 -36.93
CA GLU A 175 -17.70 8.90 -38.34
C GLU A 175 -18.98 8.10 -38.58
N LYS A 176 -19.28 7.12 -37.71
CA LYS A 176 -20.52 6.34 -37.79
C LYS A 176 -21.76 7.23 -37.66
N ASN A 177 -21.76 8.18 -36.72
CA ASN A 177 -22.85 9.13 -36.56
C ASN A 177 -23.02 10.02 -37.81
N GLU A 178 -21.93 10.47 -38.43
CA GLU A 178 -21.97 11.26 -39.67
C GLU A 178 -22.48 10.44 -40.87
N VAL A 179 -22.15 9.15 -40.96
CA VAL A 179 -22.69 8.24 -41.97
C VAL A 179 -24.19 7.99 -41.75
N GLU A 180 -24.61 7.76 -40.51
CA GLU A 180 -26.04 7.61 -40.17
C GLU A 180 -26.83 8.88 -40.47
N LYS A 181 -26.27 10.05 -40.13
CA LYS A 181 -26.87 11.35 -40.46
C LYS A 181 -27.01 11.53 -41.96
N ARG A 182 -25.98 11.22 -42.75
CA ARG A 182 -26.03 11.26 -44.22
C ARG A 182 -27.13 10.34 -44.77
N LYS A 183 -27.21 9.10 -44.28
CA LYS A 183 -28.28 8.16 -44.69
C LYS A 183 -29.69 8.70 -44.39
N ALA A 184 -29.89 9.29 -43.21
CA ALA A 184 -31.18 9.89 -42.86
C ALA A 184 -31.53 11.10 -43.75
N GLU A 185 -30.54 11.91 -44.12
CA GLU A 185 -30.72 13.02 -45.05
C GLU A 185 -31.05 12.55 -46.46
N ASP A 186 -30.36 11.51 -46.95
CA ASP A 186 -30.66 10.88 -48.24
C ASP A 186 -32.08 10.30 -48.28
N GLU A 187 -32.53 9.69 -47.18
CA GLU A 187 -33.91 9.19 -47.05
C GLU A 187 -34.93 10.33 -47.18
N ILE A 188 -34.68 11.48 -46.54
CA ILE A 188 -35.55 12.67 -46.65
C ILE A 188 -35.54 13.22 -48.08
N MET A 189 -34.36 13.30 -48.72
CA MET A 189 -34.22 13.75 -50.10
C MET A 189 -34.98 12.86 -51.09
N MET A 190 -35.03 11.55 -50.85
CA MET A 190 -35.69 10.57 -51.73
C MET A 190 -37.16 10.27 -51.38
N LYS A 191 -37.67 10.76 -50.24
CA LYS A 191 -39.04 10.46 -49.79
C LYS A 191 -40.11 10.86 -50.83
N ASP A 192 -40.99 9.93 -51.21
CA ASP A 192 -42.16 10.29 -52.01
C ASP A 192 -43.17 11.07 -51.13
N THR A 193 -43.66 12.19 -51.64
CA THR A 193 -44.56 13.11 -50.93
C THR A 193 -45.96 13.13 -51.52
N ARG A 194 -46.25 12.39 -52.60
CA ARG A 194 -47.55 12.44 -53.30
C ARG A 194 -48.73 12.15 -52.38
N THR A 195 -48.59 11.17 -51.48
CA THR A 195 -49.63 10.68 -50.58
C THR A 195 -49.73 11.42 -49.24
N MET A 196 -48.84 12.38 -48.98
CA MET A 196 -48.78 13.09 -47.69
C MET A 196 -49.77 14.27 -47.64
N ASP A 197 -50.16 14.68 -46.44
CA ASP A 197 -50.96 15.90 -46.23
C ASP A 197 -50.14 17.18 -46.51
N PRO A 198 -50.79 18.35 -46.65
CA PRO A 198 -50.10 19.60 -46.98
C PRO A 198 -49.02 20.03 -45.97
N GLU A 199 -49.24 19.80 -44.68
CA GLU A 199 -48.29 20.20 -43.63
C GLU A 199 -47.04 19.33 -43.67
N GLN A 200 -47.22 18.02 -43.82
CA GLN A 200 -46.12 17.07 -43.98
C GLN A 200 -45.29 17.34 -45.25
N LYS A 201 -45.95 17.68 -46.37
CA LYS A 201 -45.28 18.06 -47.62
C LYS A 201 -44.37 19.27 -47.41
N GLU A 202 -44.87 20.29 -46.72
CA GLU A 202 -44.11 21.51 -46.45
C GLU A 202 -42.92 21.24 -45.52
N TYR A 203 -43.09 20.41 -44.49
CA TYR A 203 -42.00 19.98 -43.62
C TYR A 203 -40.86 19.30 -44.41
N ILE A 204 -41.18 18.32 -45.27
CA ILE A 204 -40.17 17.64 -46.10
C ILE A 204 -39.50 18.64 -47.06
N ARG A 205 -40.26 19.56 -47.66
CA ARG A 205 -39.72 20.60 -48.55
C ARG A 205 -38.70 21.48 -47.83
N LEU A 206 -39.03 22.00 -46.65
CA LEU A 206 -38.13 22.82 -45.83
C LEU A 206 -36.89 22.05 -45.42
N ARG A 207 -37.06 20.80 -45.00
CA ARG A 207 -35.93 19.96 -44.57
C ARG A 207 -34.96 19.66 -45.72
N ARG A 208 -35.47 19.45 -46.94
CA ARG A 208 -34.63 19.29 -48.15
C ARG A 208 -33.82 20.55 -48.45
N LEU A 209 -34.44 21.73 -48.34
CA LEU A 209 -33.76 23.01 -48.54
C LEU A 209 -32.61 23.20 -47.54
N GLU A 210 -32.85 22.92 -46.26
CA GLU A 210 -31.82 23.00 -45.21
C GLU A 210 -30.64 22.05 -45.51
N ILE A 211 -30.92 20.81 -45.94
CA ILE A 211 -29.87 19.85 -46.31
C ILE A 211 -29.05 20.38 -47.50
N LEU A 212 -29.71 20.88 -48.55
CA LEU A 212 -29.05 21.43 -49.74
C LEU A 212 -28.19 22.66 -49.43
N GLU A 213 -28.68 23.56 -48.58
CA GLU A 213 -27.93 24.73 -48.13
C GLU A 213 -26.66 24.30 -47.37
N ARG A 214 -26.79 23.36 -46.43
CA ARG A 214 -25.65 22.83 -45.66
C ARG A 214 -24.60 22.16 -46.56
N LEU A 215 -25.03 21.41 -47.56
CA LEU A 215 -24.13 20.79 -48.54
C LEU A 215 -23.41 21.84 -49.39
N ARG A 216 -24.12 22.90 -49.81
CA ARG A 216 -23.53 24.02 -50.55
C ARG A 216 -22.47 24.76 -49.73
N SER A 217 -22.71 24.96 -48.44
CA SER A 217 -21.71 25.56 -47.54
C SER A 217 -20.48 24.66 -47.33
N LYS A 218 -20.65 23.33 -47.38
CA LYS A 218 -19.55 22.36 -47.21
C LYS A 218 -18.67 22.23 -48.46
N PHE A 219 -19.23 22.49 -49.64
CA PHE A 219 -18.52 22.45 -50.93
C PHE A 219 -18.71 23.78 -51.69
N PRO A 220 -17.99 24.84 -51.30
CA PRO A 220 -18.04 26.10 -52.03
C PRO A 220 -17.52 25.89 -53.47
N SER A 221 -18.23 26.49 -54.44
CA SER A 221 -17.87 26.48 -55.87
C SER A 221 -16.62 27.30 -56.17
#